data_AF-A0A0C2G9F3-F1
#
_entry.id   AF-A0A0C2G9F3-F1
#
_cell.length_a   1.000
_cell.length_b   1.000
_cell.length_c   1.000
_cell.angle_alpha   90.00
_cell.angle_beta   90.00
_cell.angle_gamma   90.00
#
_symmetry.space_group_name_H-M   'P 1'
#
loop_
_entity.id
_entity.type
_entity.pdbx_description
1 polymer ?
#
loop_
_entity_poly.entity_id
_entity_poly.type
_entity_poly.pdbx_seq_one_letter_code
_entity_poly.pdbx_strand_id
1 'polypeptide(L)'
;MTDDFSPEELAASRMSADSVQRRLDSDIAVVEQLARRGARVDTAADSPTLVRQLKEQAGSIGFESPIQAATMSRNRIGEIPVDMLPGESEIADLHAAAARLTSQGDLVSDFSASDGVRTIVLHSMHEEAAKTYVTLEVELRAAEGTAWLESCGWPRGTVRSPVHTFAGTPTEYLTQAEADLRNGAPHRFGRAMLMLFGAAIASGAAPPADAGRATPIAELLAANRGSLDGYVSTAESYSLSSESGWYGACLYRSALETAFEHFLGSSAFTLVDMEEINDIDEELQDLSADPELLPLAAVPAGAPTHHWWWFPGTDR
;
A
#
# COMPACT_ATOMS: atom_id res chain seq x y z
N MET A 1 30.74 1.86 29.82
CA MET A 1 30.71 3.21 29.26
C MET A 1 29.31 3.72 29.48
N THR A 2 29.14 4.72 30.32
CA THR A 2 27.88 5.46 30.46
C THR A 2 27.88 6.53 29.38
N ASP A 3 27.00 6.38 28.39
CA ASP A 3 26.79 7.43 27.39
C ASP A 3 26.23 8.67 28.09
N ASP A 4 27.07 9.69 28.19
CA ASP A 4 26.72 10.99 28.76
C ASP A 4 26.11 11.82 27.62
N PHE A 5 24.79 11.70 27.45
CA PHE A 5 24.07 12.49 26.46
C PHE A 5 24.23 13.98 26.76
N SER A 6 24.53 14.76 25.73
CA SER A 6 24.60 16.21 25.83
C SER A 6 23.23 16.81 26.21
N PRO A 7 23.20 18.01 26.83
CA PRO A 7 21.96 18.71 27.13
C PRO A 7 21.06 18.97 25.90
N GLU A 8 21.67 19.10 24.72
CA GLU A 8 20.97 19.29 23.45
C GLU A 8 20.33 17.99 22.95
N GLU A 9 21.01 16.84 23.08
CA GLU A 9 20.45 15.51 22.77
C GLU A 9 19.31 15.15 23.71
N LEU A 10 19.41 15.48 25.01
CA LEU A 10 18.33 15.31 25.96
C LEU A 10 17.13 16.22 25.65
N ALA A 11 17.37 17.45 25.19
CA ALA A 11 16.32 18.36 24.76
C ALA A 11 15.64 17.89 23.47
N ALA A 12 16.41 17.46 22.47
CA ALA A 12 15.88 16.90 21.22
C ALA A 12 15.09 15.60 21.46
N SER A 13 15.58 14.72 22.34
CA SER A 13 14.88 13.50 22.75
C SER A 13 13.55 13.80 23.45
N ARG A 14 13.51 14.79 24.34
CA ARG A 14 12.27 15.25 24.99
C ARG A 14 11.28 15.88 24.02
N MET A 15 11.75 16.74 23.12
CA MET A 15 10.90 17.32 22.07
C MET A 15 10.35 16.26 21.13
N SER A 16 11.13 15.22 20.83
CA SER A 16 10.70 14.05 20.08
C SER A 16 9.61 13.29 20.85
N ALA A 17 9.84 12.94 22.12
CA ALA A 17 8.85 12.28 22.97
C ALA A 17 7.54 13.06 23.10
N ASP A 18 7.61 14.38 23.29
CA ASP A 18 6.42 15.25 23.39
C ASP A 18 5.66 15.36 22.06
N SER A 19 6.34 15.25 20.93
CA SER A 19 5.69 15.24 19.61
C SER A 19 5.03 13.88 19.30
N VAL A 20 5.69 12.79 19.69
CA VAL A 20 5.13 11.43 19.60
C VAL A 20 3.89 11.30 20.50
N GLN A 21 3.96 11.78 21.74
CA GLN A 21 2.83 11.70 22.67
C GLN A 21 1.62 12.50 22.16
N ARG A 22 1.84 13.75 21.70
CA ARG A 22 0.76 14.57 21.13
C ARG A 22 0.10 13.91 19.91
N ARG A 23 0.88 13.24 19.07
CA ARG A 23 0.35 12.50 17.93
C ARG A 23 -0.48 11.30 18.40
N LEU A 24 0.04 10.52 19.34
CA LEU A 24 -0.69 9.38 19.92
C LEU A 24 -2.02 9.82 20.55
N ASP A 25 -2.02 10.90 21.32
CA ASP A 25 -3.24 11.44 21.94
C ASP A 25 -4.27 11.86 20.87
N SER A 26 -3.80 12.47 19.77
CA SER A 26 -4.64 12.82 18.62
C SER A 26 -5.22 11.59 17.94
N ASP A 27 -4.40 10.55 17.70
CA ASP A 27 -4.83 9.31 17.05
C ASP A 27 -5.87 8.56 17.90
N ILE A 28 -5.65 8.50 19.21
CA ILE A 28 -6.62 7.94 20.17
C ILE A 28 -7.95 8.69 20.10
N ALA A 29 -7.91 10.03 20.10
CA ALA A 29 -9.12 10.84 20.03
C ALA A 29 -9.94 10.58 18.75
N VAL A 30 -9.27 10.39 17.60
CA VAL A 30 -9.95 10.03 16.34
C VAL A 30 -10.60 8.66 16.45
N VAL A 31 -9.90 7.65 16.98
CA VAL A 31 -10.46 6.29 17.16
C VAL A 31 -11.67 6.30 18.09
N GLU A 32 -11.59 7.04 19.20
CA GLU A 32 -12.71 7.18 20.13
C GLU A 32 -13.92 7.88 19.49
N GLN A 33 -13.67 8.92 18.67
CA GLN A 33 -14.72 9.65 17.95
C GLN A 33 -15.43 8.77 16.91
N LEU A 34 -14.72 7.87 16.24
CA LEU A 34 -15.31 6.92 15.30
C LEU A 34 -16.28 5.94 15.99
N ALA A 35 -16.14 5.74 17.31
CA ALA A 35 -17.02 4.95 18.16
C ALA A 35 -17.27 3.51 17.65
N ARG A 36 -16.30 2.92 16.96
CA ARG A 36 -16.37 1.56 16.41
C ARG A 36 -15.90 0.54 17.43
N ARG A 37 -16.82 -0.31 17.90
CA ARG A 37 -16.62 -1.22 19.04
C ARG A 37 -16.52 -2.69 18.64
N GLY A 38 -16.26 -2.94 17.36
CA GLY A 38 -16.33 -4.28 16.77
C GLY A 38 -17.76 -4.66 16.38
N ALA A 39 -17.88 -5.61 15.45
CA ALA A 39 -19.17 -6.17 15.05
C ALA A 39 -19.56 -7.32 15.98
N ARG A 40 -20.81 -7.37 16.43
CA ARG A 40 -21.32 -8.49 17.22
C ARG A 40 -21.66 -9.65 16.32
N VAL A 41 -21.03 -10.79 16.52
CA VAL A 41 -21.18 -11.95 15.66
C VAL A 41 -21.38 -13.22 16.46
N ASP A 42 -21.99 -14.21 15.83
CA ASP A 42 -22.02 -15.58 16.35
C ASP A 42 -20.84 -16.35 15.74
N THR A 43 -19.77 -16.54 16.52
CA THR A 43 -18.57 -17.24 16.06
C THR A 43 -18.81 -18.72 15.78
N ALA A 44 -19.87 -19.32 16.34
CA ALA A 44 -20.27 -20.70 16.12
C ALA A 44 -21.18 -20.88 14.89
N ALA A 45 -21.66 -19.79 14.28
CA ALA A 45 -22.48 -19.86 13.08
C ALA A 45 -21.69 -20.39 11.87
N ASP A 46 -22.41 -20.87 10.84
CA ASP A 46 -21.77 -21.21 9.58
C ASP A 46 -21.18 -19.96 8.86
N SER A 47 -20.24 -20.16 7.95
CA SER A 47 -19.56 -19.08 7.23
C SER A 47 -20.52 -18.10 6.54
N PRO A 48 -21.57 -18.56 5.82
CA PRO A 48 -22.52 -17.65 5.17
C PRO A 48 -23.25 -16.75 6.17
N THR A 49 -23.67 -17.30 7.31
CA THR A 49 -24.35 -16.53 8.36
C THR A 49 -23.41 -15.52 9.00
N LEU A 50 -22.18 -15.94 9.32
CA LEU A 50 -21.16 -15.06 9.90
C LEU A 50 -20.82 -13.90 8.95
N VAL A 51 -20.56 -14.19 7.67
CA VAL A 51 -20.28 -13.15 6.66
C VAL A 51 -21.45 -12.19 6.51
N ARG A 52 -22.69 -12.68 6.52
CA ARG A 52 -23.87 -11.80 6.49
C ARG A 52 -23.91 -10.87 7.71
N GLN A 53 -23.64 -11.37 8.91
CA GLN A 53 -23.58 -10.55 10.13
C GLN A 53 -22.47 -9.48 10.05
N LEU A 54 -21.30 -9.85 9.53
CA LEU A 54 -20.18 -8.93 9.32
C LEU A 54 -20.55 -7.83 8.32
N LYS A 55 -21.17 -8.19 7.19
CA LYS A 55 -21.64 -7.23 6.17
C LYS A 55 -22.68 -6.26 6.74
N GLU A 56 -23.64 -6.75 7.50
CA GLU A 56 -24.68 -5.94 8.14
C GLU A 56 -24.11 -4.95 9.19
N GLN A 57 -22.99 -5.30 9.81
CA GLN A 57 -22.35 -4.51 10.86
C GLN A 57 -21.02 -3.87 10.43
N ALA A 58 -20.75 -3.79 9.13
CA ALA A 58 -19.47 -3.31 8.61
C ALA A 58 -19.08 -1.92 9.15
N GLY A 59 -20.05 -1.02 9.35
CA GLY A 59 -19.81 0.31 9.92
C GLY A 59 -19.42 0.31 11.41
N SER A 60 -19.63 -0.79 12.14
CA SER A 60 -19.25 -0.95 13.55
C SER A 60 -17.86 -1.59 13.71
N ILE A 61 -17.30 -2.15 12.65
CA ILE A 61 -15.99 -2.81 12.67
C ILE A 61 -14.89 -1.75 12.76
N GLY A 62 -14.06 -1.88 13.78
CA GLY A 62 -12.82 -1.14 13.96
C GLY A 62 -11.71 -2.08 14.40
N PHE A 63 -10.55 -1.51 14.72
CA PHE A 63 -9.44 -2.26 15.33
C PHE A 63 -9.70 -2.51 16.81
N GLU A 64 -9.08 -3.54 17.38
CA GLU A 64 -9.23 -3.89 18.79
C GLU A 64 -8.59 -2.85 19.72
N SER A 65 -7.55 -2.14 19.24
CA SER A 65 -6.89 -1.08 19.99
C SER A 65 -6.60 0.17 19.14
N PRO A 66 -6.53 1.37 19.75
CA PRO A 66 -6.12 2.59 19.06
C PRO A 66 -4.70 2.53 18.48
N ILE A 67 -3.78 1.83 19.15
CA ILE A 67 -2.40 1.66 18.68
C ILE A 67 -2.38 0.84 17.39
N GLN A 68 -3.16 -0.24 17.34
CA GLN A 68 -3.32 -1.04 16.11
C GLN A 68 -3.92 -0.19 15.00
N ALA A 69 -4.96 0.59 15.29
CA ALA A 69 -5.57 1.50 14.31
C ALA A 69 -4.56 2.49 13.74
N ALA A 70 -3.82 3.21 14.59
CA ALA A 70 -2.83 4.19 14.15
C ALA A 70 -1.71 3.55 13.33
N THR A 71 -1.22 2.39 13.76
CA THR A 71 -0.17 1.65 13.06
C THR A 71 -0.63 1.18 11.68
N MET A 72 -1.82 0.57 11.60
CA MET A 72 -2.37 0.07 10.34
C MET A 72 -2.70 1.21 9.38
N SER A 73 -3.32 2.29 9.87
CA SER A 73 -3.59 3.47 9.06
C SER A 73 -2.34 4.08 8.47
N ARG A 74 -1.29 4.28 9.27
CA ARG A 74 -0.04 4.83 8.76
C ARG A 74 0.62 3.94 7.70
N ASN A 75 0.63 2.63 7.93
CA ASN A 75 1.37 1.70 7.08
C ASN A 75 0.62 1.32 5.80
N ARG A 76 -0.71 1.39 5.81
CA ARG A 76 -1.54 0.77 4.76
C ARG A 76 -2.44 1.76 4.02
N ILE A 77 -2.55 3.02 4.45
CA ILE A 77 -3.39 4.00 3.77
C ILE A 77 -2.98 4.21 2.30
N GLY A 78 -1.68 4.09 1.99
CA GLY A 78 -1.17 4.18 0.63
C GLY A 78 -1.58 3.05 -0.31
N GLU A 79 -2.12 1.96 0.24
CA GLU A 79 -2.64 0.82 -0.54
C GLU A 79 -4.11 0.99 -0.93
N ILE A 80 -4.79 1.94 -0.28
CA ILE A 80 -6.22 2.20 -0.49
C ILE A 80 -6.39 3.14 -1.69
N PRO A 81 -7.28 2.81 -2.64
CA PRO A 81 -7.62 3.67 -3.76
C PRO A 81 -7.99 5.09 -3.35
N VAL A 82 -7.54 6.07 -4.14
CA VAL A 82 -7.67 7.49 -3.80
C VAL A 82 -9.14 7.92 -3.70
N ASP A 83 -10.03 7.34 -4.50
CA ASP A 83 -11.46 7.63 -4.48
C ASP A 83 -12.21 6.98 -3.30
N MET A 84 -11.55 6.08 -2.58
CA MET A 84 -12.06 5.48 -1.34
C MET A 84 -11.67 6.27 -0.08
N LEU A 85 -10.87 7.33 -0.21
CA LEU A 85 -10.38 8.16 0.89
C LEU A 85 -11.21 9.46 1.00
N PRO A 86 -12.07 9.62 2.02
CA PRO A 86 -12.83 10.84 2.25
C PRO A 86 -11.97 12.08 2.52
N GLY A 87 -10.74 11.90 3.02
CA GLY A 87 -9.80 12.97 3.31
C GLY A 87 -9.98 13.62 4.69
N GLU A 88 -10.57 12.91 5.65
CA GLU A 88 -10.76 13.41 7.02
C GLU A 88 -9.51 13.19 7.87
N SER A 89 -8.97 11.97 7.87
CA SER A 89 -7.71 11.56 8.51
C SER A 89 -7.33 10.15 8.04
N GLU A 90 -6.05 9.76 8.12
CA GLU A 90 -5.61 8.40 7.75
C GLU A 90 -6.37 7.30 8.52
N ILE A 91 -6.72 7.57 9.79
CA ILE A 91 -7.47 6.65 10.64
C ILE A 91 -8.93 6.55 10.19
N ALA A 92 -9.62 7.68 10.05
CA ALA A 92 -11.00 7.69 9.61
C ALA A 92 -11.16 7.09 8.20
N ASP A 93 -10.24 7.43 7.30
CA ASP A 93 -10.27 6.99 5.91
C ASP A 93 -10.03 5.47 5.80
N LEU A 94 -9.06 4.90 6.54
CA LEU A 94 -8.86 3.44 6.54
C LEU A 94 -10.09 2.71 7.10
N HIS A 95 -10.72 3.23 8.14
CA HIS A 95 -11.96 2.66 8.69
C HIS A 95 -13.13 2.76 7.71
N ALA A 96 -13.25 3.86 6.96
CA ALA A 96 -14.26 4.03 5.93
C ALA A 96 -14.06 3.01 4.80
N ALA A 97 -12.82 2.85 4.32
CA ALA A 97 -12.45 1.86 3.33
C ALA A 97 -12.73 0.43 3.82
N ALA A 98 -12.32 0.08 5.05
CA ALA A 98 -12.55 -1.24 5.62
C ALA A 98 -14.05 -1.57 5.77
N ALA A 99 -14.88 -0.61 6.16
CA ALA A 99 -16.33 -0.80 6.23
C ALA A 99 -16.93 -1.05 4.83
N ARG A 100 -16.52 -0.26 3.83
CA ARG A 100 -16.97 -0.46 2.45
C ARG A 100 -16.55 -1.84 1.93
N LEU A 101 -15.29 -2.19 2.09
CA LEU A 101 -14.76 -3.49 1.66
C LEU A 101 -15.39 -4.66 2.39
N THR A 102 -15.64 -4.55 3.70
CA THR A 102 -16.36 -5.61 4.43
C THR A 102 -17.78 -5.78 3.90
N SER A 103 -18.49 -4.69 3.63
CA SER A 103 -19.87 -4.75 3.14
C SER A 103 -20.00 -5.35 1.73
N GLN A 104 -18.98 -5.15 0.88
CA GLN A 104 -19.01 -5.50 -0.54
C GLN A 104 -18.19 -6.74 -0.89
N GLY A 105 -17.20 -7.09 -0.08
CA GLY A 105 -16.22 -8.13 -0.37
C GLY A 105 -16.79 -9.54 -0.36
N ASP A 106 -16.15 -10.42 -1.11
CA ASP A 106 -16.47 -11.83 -1.22
C ASP A 106 -15.57 -12.66 -0.30
N LEU A 107 -16.15 -13.70 0.31
CA LEU A 107 -15.41 -14.59 1.20
C LEU A 107 -14.38 -15.39 0.42
N VAL A 108 -13.12 -15.23 0.79
CA VAL A 108 -11.99 -15.99 0.21
C VAL A 108 -11.48 -17.05 1.17
N SER A 109 -11.40 -16.72 2.46
CA SER A 109 -10.94 -17.66 3.49
C SER A 109 -11.73 -17.50 4.76
N ASP A 110 -11.93 -18.62 5.44
CA ASP A 110 -12.54 -18.72 6.75
C ASP A 110 -11.86 -19.85 7.51
N PHE A 111 -11.00 -19.46 8.45
CA PHE A 111 -10.19 -20.38 9.23
C PHE A 111 -10.54 -20.25 10.71
N SER A 112 -10.78 -21.38 11.36
CA SER A 112 -10.98 -21.43 12.82
C SER A 112 -9.77 -22.09 13.47
N ALA A 113 -9.09 -21.35 14.34
CA ALA A 113 -8.02 -21.86 15.18
C ALA A 113 -8.59 -22.71 16.34
N SER A 114 -7.74 -23.54 16.94
CA SER A 114 -8.14 -24.46 18.02
C SER A 114 -8.57 -23.76 19.31
N ASP A 115 -8.20 -22.50 19.49
CA ASP A 115 -8.59 -21.64 20.60
C ASP A 115 -9.98 -21.00 20.41
N GLY A 116 -10.65 -21.28 19.29
CA GLY A 116 -11.96 -20.73 18.95
C GLY A 116 -11.91 -19.35 18.31
N VAL A 117 -10.72 -18.82 18.03
CA VAL A 117 -10.54 -17.61 17.21
C VAL A 117 -10.79 -17.96 15.75
N ARG A 118 -11.58 -17.13 15.07
CA ARG A 118 -11.88 -17.31 13.65
C ARG A 118 -11.33 -16.14 12.85
N THR A 119 -10.61 -16.43 11.78
CA THR A 119 -10.05 -15.45 10.85
C THR A 119 -10.85 -15.52 9.56
N ILE A 120 -11.41 -14.38 9.14
CA ILE A 120 -12.25 -14.24 7.97
C ILE A 120 -11.57 -13.27 7.02
N VAL A 121 -11.34 -13.71 5.78
CA VAL A 121 -10.70 -12.90 4.74
C VAL A 121 -11.71 -12.64 3.63
N LEU A 122 -11.95 -11.35 3.38
CA LEU A 122 -12.81 -10.87 2.31
C LEU A 122 -11.96 -10.16 1.26
N HIS A 123 -12.15 -10.48 -0.02
CA HIS A 123 -11.53 -9.75 -1.11
C HIS A 123 -12.56 -8.93 -1.87
N SER A 124 -12.14 -7.79 -2.42
CA SER A 124 -12.92 -7.00 -3.35
C SER A 124 -12.02 -6.46 -4.44
N MET A 125 -12.52 -6.43 -5.68
CA MET A 125 -11.84 -5.77 -6.78
C MET A 125 -12.43 -4.37 -6.95
N HIS A 126 -11.57 -3.37 -6.94
CA HIS A 126 -11.95 -1.97 -7.11
C HIS A 126 -11.36 -1.40 -8.40
N GLU A 127 -12.17 -0.66 -9.13
CA GLU A 127 -11.71 0.11 -10.30
C GLU A 127 -11.17 1.46 -9.83
N GLU A 128 -9.89 1.68 -10.06
CA GLU A 128 -9.18 2.92 -9.89
C GLU A 128 -9.06 3.64 -11.25
N ALA A 129 -8.55 4.87 -11.22
CA ALA A 129 -8.41 5.70 -12.42
C ALA A 129 -7.68 5.00 -13.59
N ALA A 130 -8.02 5.44 -14.81
CA ALA A 130 -7.45 4.96 -16.07
C ALA A 130 -7.57 3.43 -16.30
N LYS A 131 -8.70 2.84 -15.91
CA LYS A 131 -8.96 1.38 -16.04
C LYS A 131 -7.89 0.54 -15.33
N THR A 132 -7.41 1.03 -14.19
CA THR A 132 -6.58 0.24 -13.28
C THR A 132 -7.51 -0.47 -12.33
N TYR A 133 -7.30 -1.76 -12.12
CA TYR A 133 -8.05 -2.52 -11.14
C TYR A 133 -7.11 -2.96 -10.04
N VAL A 134 -7.56 -2.88 -8.79
CA VAL A 134 -6.81 -3.34 -7.62
C VAL A 134 -7.64 -4.33 -6.81
N THR A 135 -7.05 -5.45 -6.43
CA THR A 135 -7.62 -6.37 -5.46
C THR A 135 -7.25 -5.91 -4.05
N LEU A 136 -8.26 -5.72 -3.22
CA LEU A 136 -8.13 -5.33 -1.83
C LEU A 136 -8.62 -6.45 -0.93
N GLU A 137 -8.00 -6.55 0.23
CA GLU A 137 -8.27 -7.52 1.28
C GLU A 137 -8.70 -6.81 2.55
N VAL A 138 -9.71 -7.37 3.20
CA VAL A 138 -10.03 -7.10 4.59
C VAL A 138 -9.93 -8.41 5.36
N GLU A 139 -9.08 -8.41 6.39
CA GLU A 139 -8.93 -9.51 7.33
C GLU A 139 -9.60 -9.13 8.65
N LEU A 140 -10.49 -10.01 9.10
CA LEU A 140 -11.28 -9.84 10.31
C LEU A 140 -10.99 -11.00 11.26
N ARG A 141 -10.75 -10.68 12.53
CA ARG A 141 -10.65 -11.68 13.60
C ARG A 141 -11.91 -11.64 14.45
N ALA A 142 -12.58 -12.77 14.54
CA ALA A 142 -13.76 -12.97 15.37
C ALA A 142 -13.45 -13.87 16.57
N ALA A 143 -13.64 -13.34 17.77
CA ALA A 143 -13.42 -14.03 19.03
C ALA A 143 -14.44 -13.56 20.08
N GLU A 144 -14.89 -14.45 20.95
CA GLU A 144 -15.78 -14.11 22.07
C GLU A 144 -17.05 -13.33 21.66
N GLY A 145 -17.59 -13.63 20.47
CA GLY A 145 -18.80 -12.98 19.94
C GLY A 145 -18.59 -11.58 19.36
N THR A 146 -17.34 -11.13 19.20
CA THR A 146 -17.00 -9.84 18.58
C THR A 146 -15.99 -10.04 17.45
N ALA A 147 -16.18 -9.32 16.35
CA ALA A 147 -15.25 -9.26 15.23
C ALA A 147 -14.56 -7.90 15.13
N TRP A 148 -13.25 -7.94 14.98
CA TRP A 148 -12.35 -6.80 14.87
C TRP A 148 -11.61 -6.84 13.53
N LEU A 149 -11.22 -5.66 13.06
CA LEU A 149 -10.35 -5.51 11.91
C LEU A 149 -8.91 -5.85 12.31
N GLU A 150 -8.28 -6.75 11.57
CA GLU A 150 -6.85 -7.04 11.70
C GLU A 150 -6.03 -6.27 10.66
N SER A 151 -6.49 -6.27 9.40
CA SER A 151 -5.88 -5.47 8.33
C SER A 151 -6.85 -5.12 7.21
N CYS A 152 -6.51 -4.06 6.49
CA CYS A 152 -7.23 -3.55 5.32
C CYS A 152 -6.20 -2.98 4.33
N GLY A 153 -6.24 -3.41 3.07
CA GLY A 153 -5.29 -2.98 2.05
C GLY A 153 -5.05 -4.06 0.98
N TRP A 154 -3.82 -4.19 0.49
CA TRP A 154 -3.42 -5.29 -0.40
C TRP A 154 -3.40 -6.65 0.33
N PRO A 155 -3.62 -7.76 -0.40
CA PRO A 155 -3.59 -9.10 0.19
C PRO A 155 -2.27 -9.40 0.94
N ARG A 156 -2.36 -9.93 2.17
CA ARG A 156 -1.21 -10.28 3.02
C ARG A 156 -0.76 -11.74 2.93
N GLY A 157 -1.66 -12.62 2.48
CA GLY A 157 -1.29 -14.01 2.24
C GLY A 157 -0.35 -14.15 1.03
N THR A 158 -0.01 -15.40 0.68
CA THR A 158 0.71 -15.67 -0.57
C THR A 158 -0.06 -15.06 -1.74
N VAL A 159 0.48 -13.98 -2.31
CA VAL A 159 -0.09 -13.30 -3.48
C VAL A 159 0.10 -14.24 -4.68
N ARG A 160 -0.98 -14.87 -5.14
CA ARG A 160 -0.94 -15.86 -6.25
C ARG A 160 -1.47 -15.34 -7.58
N SER A 161 -2.03 -14.14 -7.56
CA SER A 161 -2.58 -13.43 -8.70
C SER A 161 -2.18 -11.95 -8.59
N PRO A 162 -2.14 -11.20 -9.69
CA PRO A 162 -1.70 -9.81 -9.63
C PRO A 162 -2.65 -9.00 -8.77
N VAL A 163 -2.11 -8.25 -7.80
CA VAL A 163 -2.91 -7.31 -7.00
C VAL A 163 -3.40 -6.17 -7.87
N HIS A 164 -2.62 -5.78 -8.89
CA HIS A 164 -2.98 -4.74 -9.85
C HIS A 164 -3.11 -5.30 -11.26
N THR A 165 -4.16 -4.85 -11.97
CA THR A 165 -4.35 -5.08 -13.41
C THR A 165 -4.44 -3.74 -14.13
N PHE A 166 -3.65 -3.58 -15.19
CA PHE A 166 -3.57 -2.37 -16.00
C PHE A 166 -4.26 -2.60 -17.36
N ALA A 167 -5.50 -2.14 -17.51
CA ALA A 167 -6.30 -2.32 -18.73
C ALA A 167 -6.52 -1.02 -19.53
N GLY A 168 -5.87 0.06 -19.12
CA GLY A 168 -5.91 1.37 -19.76
C GLY A 168 -4.94 1.50 -20.93
N THR A 169 -5.07 2.61 -21.64
CA THR A 169 -4.13 3.02 -22.69
C THR A 169 -3.00 3.88 -22.12
N PRO A 170 -1.82 3.96 -22.78
CA PRO A 170 -0.75 4.84 -22.33
C PRO A 170 -1.19 6.30 -22.15
N THR A 171 -2.05 6.81 -23.04
CA THR A 171 -2.58 8.17 -22.96
C THR A 171 -3.48 8.39 -21.75
N GLU A 172 -4.37 7.44 -21.42
CA GLU A 172 -5.23 7.53 -20.22
C GLU A 172 -4.37 7.58 -18.96
N TYR A 173 -3.35 6.72 -18.88
CA TYR A 173 -2.42 6.66 -17.76
C TYR A 173 -1.62 7.96 -17.58
N LEU A 174 -0.94 8.44 -18.63
CA LEU A 174 -0.16 9.66 -18.54
C LEU A 174 -1.04 10.88 -18.21
N THR A 175 -2.28 10.91 -18.70
CA THR A 175 -3.24 11.99 -18.38
C THR A 175 -3.58 12.00 -16.90
N GLN A 176 -3.85 10.82 -16.34
CA GLN A 176 -4.13 10.69 -14.91
C GLN A 176 -2.89 11.02 -14.06
N ALA A 177 -1.70 10.53 -14.44
CA ALA A 177 -0.45 10.81 -13.73
C ALA A 177 -0.20 12.31 -13.60
N GLU A 178 -0.31 13.06 -14.71
CA GLU A 178 -0.15 14.52 -14.67
C GLU A 178 -1.20 15.21 -13.81
N ALA A 179 -2.46 14.78 -13.87
CA ALA A 179 -3.53 15.36 -13.07
C ALA A 179 -3.25 15.19 -11.56
N ASP A 180 -2.77 14.02 -11.17
CA ASP A 180 -2.44 13.72 -9.78
C ASP A 180 -1.17 14.44 -9.31
N LEU A 181 -0.11 14.50 -10.13
CA LEU A 181 1.10 15.25 -9.79
C LEU A 181 0.85 16.77 -9.68
N ARG A 182 -0.05 17.33 -10.51
CA ARG A 182 -0.46 18.74 -10.42
C ARG A 182 -1.28 19.04 -9.17
N ASN A 183 -2.02 18.06 -8.66
CA ASN A 183 -2.80 18.23 -7.43
C ASN A 183 -1.90 18.35 -6.20
N GLY A 184 -0.79 17.60 -6.16
CA GLY A 184 0.23 17.69 -5.11
C GLY A 184 -0.15 17.05 -3.78
N ALA A 185 -1.32 16.41 -3.66
CA ALA A 185 -1.67 15.66 -2.45
C ALA A 185 -0.82 14.36 -2.34
N PRO A 186 -0.21 14.06 -1.18
CA PRO A 186 0.68 12.90 -1.02
C PRO A 186 0.06 11.55 -1.43
N HIS A 187 -1.20 11.29 -1.05
CA HIS A 187 -1.91 10.05 -1.41
C HIS A 187 -2.14 9.90 -2.93
N ARG A 188 -2.09 10.99 -3.71
CA ARG A 188 -2.20 10.96 -5.17
C ARG A 188 -0.86 10.74 -5.86
N PHE A 189 0.24 11.06 -5.19
CA PHE A 189 1.58 10.84 -5.75
C PHE A 189 1.81 9.34 -6.01
N GLY A 190 1.45 8.49 -5.05
CA GLY A 190 1.55 7.04 -5.23
C GLY A 190 0.74 6.53 -6.42
N ARG A 191 -0.50 7.01 -6.58
CA ARG A 191 -1.31 6.71 -7.77
C ARG A 191 -0.66 7.21 -9.05
N ALA A 192 -0.10 8.41 -9.07
CA ALA A 192 0.59 8.94 -10.25
C ALA A 192 1.76 8.05 -10.67
N MET A 193 2.58 7.60 -9.73
CA MET A 193 3.69 6.66 -9.99
C MET A 193 3.17 5.33 -10.57
N LEU A 194 2.08 4.78 -10.02
CA LEU A 194 1.41 3.60 -10.58
C LEU A 194 0.88 3.83 -12.00
N MET A 195 0.35 5.03 -12.29
CA MET A 195 -0.08 5.37 -13.64
C MET A 195 1.11 5.44 -14.62
N LEU A 196 2.26 5.98 -14.21
CA LEU A 196 3.47 5.97 -15.05
C LEU A 196 3.88 4.53 -15.37
N PHE A 197 3.87 3.64 -14.38
CA PHE A 197 4.13 2.21 -14.59
C PHE A 197 3.10 1.56 -15.52
N GLY A 198 1.80 1.83 -15.33
CA GLY A 198 0.74 1.37 -16.22
C GLY A 198 0.94 1.83 -17.67
N ALA A 199 1.43 3.05 -17.88
CA ALA A 199 1.77 3.56 -19.21
C ALA A 199 2.93 2.78 -19.86
N ALA A 200 3.95 2.40 -19.08
CA ALA A 200 5.07 1.57 -19.56
C ALA A 200 4.61 0.15 -19.93
N ILE A 201 3.79 -0.48 -19.07
CA ILE A 201 3.15 -1.79 -19.35
C ILE A 201 2.36 -1.73 -20.66
N ALA A 202 1.49 -0.73 -20.81
CA ALA A 202 0.64 -0.58 -21.98
C ALA A 202 1.42 -0.24 -23.27
N SER A 203 2.66 0.25 -23.15
CA SER A 203 3.53 0.58 -24.30
C SER A 203 4.47 -0.57 -24.71
N GLY A 204 4.58 -1.64 -23.91
CA GLY A 204 5.34 -2.85 -24.28
C GLY A 204 6.83 -2.60 -24.53
N ALA A 205 7.50 -1.91 -23.59
CA ALA A 205 8.93 -1.51 -23.64
C ALA A 205 9.31 -0.44 -24.68
N ALA A 206 8.37 0.05 -25.49
CA ALA A 206 8.59 1.29 -26.22
C ALA A 206 8.54 2.48 -25.22
N PRO A 207 9.40 3.51 -25.38
CA PRO A 207 9.24 4.74 -24.63
C PRO A 207 7.80 5.24 -24.82
N PRO A 208 7.14 5.77 -23.77
CA PRO A 208 5.74 6.15 -23.82
C PRO A 208 5.49 6.99 -25.08
N ALA A 209 4.47 6.62 -25.84
CA ALA A 209 4.25 7.05 -27.24
C ALA A 209 4.17 8.57 -27.47
N ASP A 210 4.19 9.37 -26.41
CA ASP A 210 4.10 10.83 -26.43
C ASP A 210 5.33 11.47 -25.75
N ALA A 211 6.44 11.52 -26.48
CA ALA A 211 7.68 12.16 -26.03
C ALA A 211 7.50 13.63 -25.62
N GLY A 212 6.42 14.30 -26.07
CA GLY A 212 6.08 15.66 -25.67
C GLY A 212 5.65 15.81 -24.20
N ARG A 213 5.30 14.71 -23.53
CA ARG A 213 4.85 14.69 -22.13
C ARG A 213 5.94 14.33 -21.14
N ALA A 214 7.09 13.85 -21.61
CA ALA A 214 8.20 13.46 -20.75
C ALA A 214 8.71 14.64 -19.91
N THR A 215 8.99 15.78 -20.54
CA THR A 215 9.50 16.99 -19.85
C THR A 215 8.50 17.54 -18.82
N PRO A 216 7.20 17.78 -19.14
CA PRO A 216 6.23 18.23 -18.14
C PRO A 216 6.09 17.30 -16.94
N ILE A 217 6.10 15.97 -17.15
CA ILE A 217 6.01 15.00 -16.06
C ILE A 217 7.28 15.04 -15.19
N ALA A 218 8.46 15.13 -15.80
CA ALA A 218 9.73 15.25 -15.08
C ALA A 218 9.77 16.49 -14.19
N GLU A 219 9.32 17.64 -14.69
CA GLU A 219 9.20 18.89 -13.92
C GLU A 219 8.24 18.74 -12.73
N LEU A 220 7.11 18.07 -12.94
CA LEU A 220 6.13 17.82 -11.89
C LEU A 220 6.65 16.84 -10.82
N LEU A 221 7.39 15.81 -11.20
CA LEU A 221 8.06 14.90 -10.27
C LEU A 221 9.08 15.65 -9.41
N ALA A 222 9.92 16.49 -10.04
CA ALA A 222 10.90 17.30 -9.33
C ALA A 222 10.24 18.31 -8.37
N ALA A 223 9.10 18.89 -8.75
CA ALA A 223 8.33 19.78 -7.89
C ALA A 223 7.70 19.06 -6.67
N ASN A 224 7.52 17.74 -6.75
CA ASN A 224 6.97 16.89 -5.70
C ASN A 224 8.05 16.08 -4.96
N ARG A 225 9.28 16.60 -4.85
CA ARG A 225 10.42 15.89 -4.27
C ARG A 225 10.14 15.19 -2.94
N GLY A 226 9.52 15.87 -1.97
CA GLY A 226 9.23 15.24 -0.67
C GLY A 226 8.27 14.03 -0.76
N SER A 227 7.37 14.01 -1.73
CA SER A 227 6.51 12.86 -2.00
C SER A 227 7.27 11.74 -2.72
N LEU A 228 8.25 12.07 -3.56
CA LEU A 228 9.15 11.11 -4.18
C LEU A 228 10.04 10.44 -3.13
N ASP A 229 10.64 11.21 -2.22
CA ASP A 229 11.43 10.69 -1.09
C ASP A 229 10.57 9.73 -0.23
N GLY A 230 9.33 10.14 0.09
CA GLY A 230 8.39 9.27 0.80
C GLY A 230 8.01 8.00 0.04
N TYR A 231 7.96 8.06 -1.29
CA TYR A 231 7.70 6.89 -2.15
C TYR A 231 8.88 5.91 -2.16
N VAL A 232 10.12 6.41 -2.15
CA VAL A 232 11.34 5.59 -2.02
C VAL A 232 11.38 4.90 -0.65
N SER A 233 11.17 5.65 0.44
CA SER A 233 11.09 5.06 1.79
C SER A 233 9.97 4.03 1.95
N THR A 234 8.86 4.20 1.21
CA THR A 234 7.78 3.19 1.16
C THR A 234 8.24 1.93 0.43
N ALA A 235 8.95 2.07 -0.69
CA ALA A 235 9.52 0.94 -1.43
C ALA A 235 10.50 0.13 -0.58
N GLU A 236 11.39 0.81 0.14
CA GLU A 236 12.33 0.23 1.11
C GLU A 236 11.59 -0.50 2.23
N SER A 237 10.58 0.13 2.83
CA SER A 237 9.77 -0.49 3.89
C SER A 237 9.11 -1.79 3.43
N TYR A 238 8.65 -1.87 2.18
CA TYR A 238 8.13 -3.11 1.62
C TYR A 238 9.23 -4.15 1.40
N SER A 239 10.40 -3.75 0.90
CA SER A 239 11.53 -4.66 0.65
C SER A 239 12.01 -5.34 1.94
N LEU A 240 11.98 -4.62 3.07
CA LEU A 240 12.33 -5.13 4.39
C LEU A 240 11.21 -5.95 5.06
N SER A 241 10.00 -5.95 4.51
CA SER A 241 8.84 -6.61 5.14
C SER A 241 8.67 -8.07 4.69
N SER A 242 8.36 -8.96 5.64
CA SER A 242 8.22 -10.40 5.38
C SER A 242 6.88 -10.79 4.73
N GLU A 243 6.83 -12.01 4.18
CA GLU A 243 5.69 -12.79 3.62
C GLU A 243 4.85 -12.18 2.48
N SER A 244 4.60 -10.86 2.46
CA SER A 244 3.86 -10.17 1.38
C SER A 244 4.50 -8.87 0.90
N GLY A 245 5.61 -8.47 1.52
CA GLY A 245 6.35 -7.26 1.18
C GLY A 245 6.84 -7.22 -0.26
N TRP A 246 7.22 -8.39 -0.78
CA TRP A 246 7.84 -8.54 -2.09
C TRP A 246 7.02 -7.90 -3.22
N TYR A 247 5.69 -8.06 -3.22
CA TYR A 247 4.85 -7.55 -4.30
C TYR A 247 4.86 -6.02 -4.29
N GLY A 248 4.75 -5.44 -3.10
CA GLY A 248 4.86 -3.99 -2.93
C GLY A 248 6.23 -3.48 -3.33
N ALA A 249 7.30 -4.12 -2.86
CA ALA A 249 8.67 -3.75 -3.18
C ALA A 249 8.89 -3.75 -4.71
N CYS A 250 8.51 -4.83 -5.39
CA CYS A 250 8.61 -4.95 -6.84
C CYS A 250 7.76 -3.91 -7.60
N LEU A 251 6.56 -3.61 -7.11
CA LEU A 251 5.65 -2.62 -7.73
C LEU A 251 6.20 -1.20 -7.61
N TYR A 252 6.56 -0.78 -6.40
CA TYR A 252 7.12 0.55 -6.15
C TYR A 252 8.46 0.72 -6.88
N ARG A 253 9.33 -0.29 -6.83
CA ARG A 253 10.62 -0.27 -7.55
C ARG A 253 10.42 -0.18 -9.07
N SER A 254 9.40 -0.83 -9.63
CA SER A 254 9.06 -0.72 -11.06
C SER A 254 8.55 0.65 -11.45
N ALA A 255 7.75 1.28 -10.60
CA ALA A 255 7.27 2.64 -10.84
C ALA A 255 8.42 3.65 -10.76
N LEU A 256 9.36 3.47 -9.81
CA LEU A 256 10.60 4.24 -9.72
C LEU A 256 11.46 4.07 -10.98
N GLU A 257 11.74 2.83 -11.41
CA GLU A 257 12.52 2.56 -12.63
C GLU A 257 11.87 3.25 -13.84
N THR A 258 10.55 3.11 -13.97
CA THR A 258 9.79 3.75 -15.05
C THR A 258 9.94 5.27 -15.02
N ALA A 259 9.84 5.88 -13.84
CA ALA A 259 10.04 7.32 -13.67
C ALA A 259 11.47 7.75 -14.04
N PHE A 260 12.47 6.95 -13.68
CA PHE A 260 13.88 7.23 -13.95
C PHE A 260 14.22 7.08 -15.43
N GLU A 261 13.89 5.95 -16.04
CA GLU A 261 14.25 5.62 -17.43
C GLU A 261 13.52 6.51 -18.45
N HIS A 262 12.24 6.83 -18.21
CA HIS A 262 11.41 7.46 -19.24
C HIS A 262 11.14 8.96 -19.03
N PHE A 263 11.37 9.49 -17.82
CA PHE A 263 11.01 10.87 -17.51
C PHE A 263 12.18 11.67 -16.92
N LEU A 264 12.76 11.21 -15.81
CA LEU A 264 13.78 11.97 -15.09
C LEU A 264 15.18 11.86 -15.72
N GLY A 265 15.51 10.71 -16.31
CA GLY A 265 16.83 10.43 -16.83
C GLY A 265 17.92 10.72 -15.78
N SER A 266 18.97 11.43 -16.19
CA SER A 266 20.06 11.83 -15.29
C SER A 266 19.64 12.75 -14.14
N SER A 267 18.44 13.34 -14.18
CA SER A 267 17.96 14.19 -13.07
C SER A 267 17.65 13.36 -11.82
N ALA A 268 17.39 12.06 -11.97
CA ALA A 268 17.13 11.15 -10.84
C ALA A 268 18.27 11.20 -9.79
N PHE A 269 19.54 11.21 -10.23
CA PHE A 269 20.73 11.31 -9.36
C PHE A 269 20.80 12.58 -8.50
N THR A 270 19.99 13.59 -8.80
CA THR A 270 19.92 14.84 -8.02
C THR A 270 18.71 14.91 -7.10
N LEU A 271 17.69 14.10 -7.39
CA LEU A 271 16.40 14.13 -6.70
C LEU A 271 16.29 13.07 -5.62
N VAL A 272 16.84 11.88 -5.90
CA VAL A 272 16.74 10.68 -5.06
C VAL A 272 18.13 10.29 -4.57
N ASP A 273 18.22 9.78 -3.35
CA ASP A 273 19.43 9.13 -2.88
C ASP A 273 19.56 7.75 -3.54
N MET A 274 20.60 7.59 -4.35
CA MET A 274 20.82 6.32 -5.04
C MET A 274 21.32 5.22 -4.11
N GLU A 275 21.80 5.55 -2.90
CA GLU A 275 22.10 4.57 -1.86
C GLU A 275 20.84 3.82 -1.46
N GLU A 276 19.74 4.53 -1.19
CA GLU A 276 18.43 3.93 -0.86
C GLU A 276 17.91 3.01 -1.99
N ILE A 277 18.14 3.37 -3.25
CA ILE A 277 17.76 2.53 -4.39
C ILE A 277 18.58 1.24 -4.44
N ASN A 278 19.88 1.32 -4.14
CA ASN A 278 20.74 0.15 -4.08
C ASN A 278 20.32 -0.76 -2.91
N ASP A 279 19.99 -0.19 -1.75
CA ASP A 279 19.52 -0.95 -0.59
C ASP A 279 18.23 -1.72 -0.94
N ILE A 280 17.27 -1.07 -1.63
CA ILE A 280 16.07 -1.75 -2.14
C ILE A 280 16.43 -2.89 -3.10
N ASP A 281 17.37 -2.67 -4.02
CA ASP A 281 17.80 -3.67 -4.99
C ASP A 281 18.53 -4.86 -4.33
N GLU A 282 19.31 -4.62 -3.27
CA GLU A 282 19.97 -5.65 -2.46
C GLU A 282 18.94 -6.51 -1.72
N GLU A 283 17.97 -5.89 -1.04
CA GLU A 283 16.89 -6.61 -0.34
C GLU A 283 16.01 -7.40 -1.31
N LEU A 284 15.68 -6.84 -2.48
CA LEU A 284 14.97 -7.56 -3.55
C LEU A 284 15.80 -8.73 -4.10
N GLN A 285 17.13 -8.61 -4.16
CA GLN A 285 18.01 -9.69 -4.55
C GLN A 285 18.00 -10.82 -3.51
N ASP A 286 17.98 -10.50 -2.23
CA ASP A 286 17.87 -11.51 -1.17
C ASP A 286 16.50 -12.21 -1.20
N LEU A 287 15.41 -11.47 -1.43
CA LEU A 287 14.08 -12.05 -1.65
C LEU A 287 14.03 -12.96 -2.89
N SER A 288 14.80 -12.62 -3.93
CA SER A 288 14.88 -13.41 -5.17
C SER A 288 15.51 -14.79 -4.99
N ALA A 289 16.26 -15.00 -3.89
CA ALA A 289 16.89 -16.27 -3.58
C ALA A 289 15.88 -17.36 -3.15
N ASP A 290 14.66 -16.98 -2.77
CA ASP A 290 13.58 -17.90 -2.42
C ASP A 290 12.46 -17.89 -3.50
N PRO A 291 12.47 -18.84 -4.45
CA PRO A 291 11.50 -18.89 -5.54
C PRO A 291 10.07 -19.21 -5.08
N GLU A 292 9.85 -19.69 -3.84
CA GLU A 292 8.49 -19.89 -3.30
C GLU A 292 7.81 -18.56 -2.93
N LEU A 293 8.59 -17.49 -2.72
CA LEU A 293 8.07 -16.16 -2.42
C LEU A 293 7.57 -15.39 -3.65
N LEU A 294 8.00 -15.77 -4.86
CA LEU A 294 7.78 -15.00 -6.09
C LEU A 294 7.03 -15.81 -7.17
N PRO A 295 5.73 -16.10 -6.98
CA PRO A 295 4.96 -16.81 -7.98
C PRO A 295 4.76 -15.94 -9.24
N LEU A 296 5.24 -16.41 -10.39
CA LEU A 296 5.09 -15.71 -11.69
C LEU A 296 3.64 -15.34 -12.03
N ALA A 297 2.67 -16.11 -11.53
CA ALA A 297 1.24 -15.82 -11.72
C ALA A 297 0.77 -14.52 -11.04
N ALA A 298 1.53 -14.00 -10.07
CA ALA A 298 1.25 -12.73 -9.40
C ALA A 298 1.90 -11.51 -10.07
N VAL A 299 2.76 -11.71 -11.07
CA VAL A 299 3.39 -10.60 -11.81
C VAL A 299 2.32 -9.88 -12.65
N PRO A 300 2.20 -8.55 -12.58
CA PRO A 300 1.29 -7.80 -13.44
C PRO A 300 1.52 -8.11 -14.92
N ALA A 301 0.45 -8.37 -15.66
CA ALA A 301 0.54 -8.70 -17.08
C ALA A 301 1.22 -7.55 -17.85
N GLY A 302 2.27 -7.88 -18.62
CA GLY A 302 3.05 -6.91 -19.37
C GLY A 302 4.12 -6.15 -18.57
N ALA A 303 4.39 -6.55 -17.31
CA ALA A 303 5.54 -6.05 -16.57
C ALA A 303 6.83 -6.19 -17.41
N PRO A 304 7.68 -5.14 -17.50
CA PRO A 304 8.87 -5.17 -18.34
C PRO A 304 9.84 -6.26 -17.89
N THR A 305 10.37 -7.03 -18.85
CA THR A 305 11.25 -8.17 -18.54
C THR A 305 12.61 -7.75 -17.95
N HIS A 306 13.04 -6.51 -18.15
CA HIS A 306 14.27 -5.98 -17.55
C HIS A 306 14.09 -5.57 -16.08
N HIS A 307 12.86 -5.51 -15.58
CA HIS A 307 12.55 -5.38 -14.16
C HIS A 307 12.75 -6.75 -13.48
N TRP A 308 14.01 -7.15 -13.39
CA TRP A 308 14.45 -8.49 -12.99
C TRP A 308 13.91 -8.95 -11.63
N TRP A 309 13.56 -8.03 -10.73
CA TRP A 309 12.96 -8.34 -9.42
C TRP A 309 11.60 -9.05 -9.53
N TRP A 310 10.88 -8.91 -10.66
CA TRP A 310 9.69 -9.73 -10.95
C TRP A 310 10.00 -11.14 -11.47
N PHE A 311 11.22 -11.34 -12.00
CA PHE A 311 11.63 -12.54 -12.73
C PHE A 311 12.95 -13.09 -12.16
N PRO A 312 12.96 -13.49 -10.87
CA PRO A 312 14.14 -14.04 -10.23
C PRO A 312 14.58 -15.33 -10.96
N GLY A 313 15.88 -15.48 -11.21
CA GLY A 313 16.45 -16.70 -11.77
C GLY A 313 16.25 -16.94 -13.27
N THR A 314 15.70 -15.99 -14.03
CA THR A 314 15.87 -16.01 -15.49
C THR A 314 17.29 -15.55 -15.82
N ASP A 315 18.12 -16.44 -16.38
CA ASP A 315 19.49 -16.12 -16.81
C ASP A 315 19.51 -14.82 -17.64
N ARG A 316 20.31 -13.84 -17.20
CA ARG A 316 20.58 -12.58 -17.91
C ARG A 316 21.54 -12.79 -19.08
#